data_AF-A0AAE9TIS0-F1
#
_entry.id   AF-A0AAE9TIS0-F1
#
_cell.length_a   1.000
_cell.length_b   1.000
_cell.length_c   1.000
_cell.angle_alpha   90.00
_cell.angle_beta   90.00
_cell.angle_gamma   90.00
#
_symmetry.space_group_name_H-M   'P 1'
#
loop_
_entity.id
_entity.type
_entity.pdbx_description
1 polymer ?
#
loop_
_entity_poly.entity_id
_entity_poly.type
_entity_poly.pdbx_seq_one_letter_code
_entity_poly.pdbx_strand_id
1 'polypeptide(L)'
;MLKLIECELFRKKRIKFHEGLNVVLGDNQASNSIGKSTLLMIIDFIFGGDSYIEHNDDVVSELGHHEFFYIFEFNKELFYFSRGTLEPKEVYKCNNRFQKIEQITIAEYNKLLKEYYSISWGQTFRSVVSLFSRIWGKYNLEVKRPLHNFPKEKNVDTVKRLLLLFNQYNEILDNEKKLKNLKESDWAIKKAKKFDYIPKITPKKYEKNIIEKDKIELEISKLKEDIVNTTVKLSEALSDEVFQLQSQKKHF
;
A
#
# COMPACT_ATOMS: atom_id res chain seq x y z
N MET A 1 -20.22 0.44 21.35
CA MET A 1 -19.56 1.49 22.16
C MET A 1 -18.71 0.85 23.24
N LEU A 2 -17.57 1.45 23.60
CA LEU A 2 -16.80 1.04 24.77
C LEU A 2 -17.59 1.36 26.06
N LYS A 3 -17.72 0.39 26.97
CA LYS A 3 -18.48 0.55 28.23
C LYS A 3 -17.59 0.56 29.46
N LEU A 4 -16.49 -0.18 29.44
CA LEU A 4 -15.64 -0.36 30.61
C LEU A 4 -14.20 -0.65 30.20
N ILE A 5 -13.26 -0.11 30.98
CA ILE A 5 -11.87 -0.54 31.00
C ILE A 5 -11.51 -0.86 32.45
N GLU A 6 -10.78 -1.95 32.66
CA GLU A 6 -10.29 -2.44 33.95
C GLU A 6 -8.81 -2.77 33.86
N CYS A 7 -8.05 -2.30 34.84
CA CYS A 7 -6.63 -2.56 35.02
C CYS A 7 -6.25 -2.38 36.48
N GLU A 8 -5.48 -3.31 37.04
CA GLU A 8 -5.06 -3.29 38.44
C GLU A 8 -4.18 -2.08 38.78
N LEU A 9 -3.47 -1.54 37.79
CA LEU A 9 -2.63 -0.35 37.96
C LEU A 9 -3.43 0.96 38.04
N PHE A 10 -4.72 0.95 37.69
CA PHE A 10 -5.55 2.15 37.81
C PHE A 10 -5.91 2.40 39.27
N ARG A 11 -5.82 3.66 39.71
CA ARG A 11 -6.25 4.07 41.07
C ARG A 11 -7.67 3.62 41.42
N LYS A 12 -8.61 3.71 40.46
CA LYS A 12 -10.01 3.28 40.66
C LYS A 12 -10.29 1.87 40.11
N LYS A 13 -9.27 1.13 39.66
CA LYS A 13 -9.28 -0.16 38.94
C LYS A 13 -10.14 -0.23 37.68
N ARG A 14 -11.32 0.38 37.68
CA ARG A 14 -12.34 0.37 36.63
C ARG A 14 -12.71 1.78 36.23
N ILE A 15 -12.79 2.00 34.92
CA ILE A 15 -13.30 3.22 34.28
C ILE A 15 -14.54 2.83 33.49
N LYS A 16 -15.69 3.39 33.85
CA LYS A 16 -16.96 3.17 33.15
C LYS A 16 -17.21 4.33 32.18
N PHE A 17 -17.71 3.99 31.00
CA PHE A 17 -18.08 4.94 29.97
C PHE A 17 -19.60 5.00 29.84
N HIS A 18 -20.09 6.21 29.63
CA HIS A 18 -21.50 6.50 29.45
C HIS A 18 -21.79 6.83 27.99
N GLU A 19 -23.06 6.76 27.61
CA GLU A 19 -23.47 7.21 26.27
C GLU A 19 -23.28 8.72 26.13
N GLY A 20 -22.87 9.15 24.95
CA GLY A 20 -22.59 10.56 24.66
C GLY A 20 -21.18 10.99 25.08
N LEU A 21 -21.08 12.23 25.56
CA LEU A 21 -19.79 12.87 25.85
C LEU A 21 -19.22 12.38 27.18
N ASN A 22 -18.04 11.76 27.13
CA ASN A 22 -17.25 11.42 28.31
C ASN A 22 -16.10 12.44 28.44
N VAL A 23 -15.92 13.01 29.63
CA VAL A 23 -14.91 14.05 29.87
C VAL A 23 -13.93 13.56 30.93
N VAL A 24 -12.63 13.67 30.63
CA VAL A 24 -11.54 13.41 31.58
C VAL A 24 -10.97 14.74 32.04
N LEU A 25 -11.27 15.13 33.26
CA LEU A 25 -10.82 16.39 33.84
C LEU A 25 -9.46 16.21 34.55
N GLY A 26 -8.60 17.21 34.42
CA GLY A 26 -7.42 17.36 35.27
C GLY A 26 -7.81 17.79 36.69
N ASP A 27 -6.83 17.82 37.59
CA ASP A 27 -7.06 18.42 38.89
C ASP A 27 -7.13 19.95 38.81
N ASN A 28 -7.72 20.56 39.84
CA ASN A 28 -7.83 22.02 39.94
C ASN A 28 -6.48 22.71 40.24
N GLN A 29 -5.45 21.94 40.58
CA GLN A 29 -4.11 22.45 40.91
C GLN A 29 -3.18 22.58 39.70
N ALA A 30 -3.71 22.35 38.47
CA ALA A 30 -2.92 22.37 37.24
C ALA A 30 -1.66 21.49 37.33
N SER A 31 -1.77 20.36 38.04
CA SER A 31 -0.65 19.42 38.15
C SER A 31 -0.41 18.85 36.76
N ASN A 32 0.77 19.14 36.21
CA ASN A 32 1.19 18.54 34.95
C ASN A 32 1.21 17.01 35.10
N SER A 33 0.78 16.31 34.06
CA SER A 33 1.05 14.87 33.88
C SER A 33 0.35 13.87 34.82
N ILE A 34 -0.93 14.06 35.14
CA ILE A 34 -1.74 13.09 35.92
C ILE A 34 -2.18 11.84 35.10
N GLY A 35 -1.67 11.64 33.88
CA GLY A 35 -2.01 10.46 33.05
C GLY A 35 -3.22 10.63 32.11
N LYS A 36 -3.62 11.86 31.79
CA LYS A 36 -4.71 12.14 30.83
C LYS A 36 -4.38 11.61 29.43
N SER A 37 -3.20 11.95 28.91
CA SER A 37 -2.72 11.46 27.61
C SER A 37 -2.54 9.94 27.64
N THR A 38 -2.03 9.40 28.74
CA THR A 38 -1.89 7.96 28.96
C THR A 38 -3.22 7.23 28.87
N LEU A 39 -4.30 7.75 29.49
CA LEU A 39 -5.64 7.17 29.36
C LEU A 39 -6.13 7.19 27.91
N LEU A 40 -5.91 8.27 27.17
CA LEU A 40 -6.28 8.34 25.75
C LEU A 40 -5.46 7.34 24.91
N MET A 41 -4.18 7.14 25.24
CA MET A 41 -3.34 6.13 24.58
C MET A 41 -3.80 4.71 24.90
N ILE A 42 -4.25 4.44 26.13
CA ILE A 42 -4.86 3.16 26.51
C ILE A 42 -6.14 2.91 25.71
N ILE A 43 -6.96 3.95 25.51
CA ILE A 43 -8.12 3.85 24.62
C ILE A 43 -7.66 3.52 23.19
N ASP A 44 -6.67 4.23 22.64
CA ASP A 44 -6.13 3.90 21.31
C ASP A 44 -5.64 2.44 21.22
N PHE A 45 -4.97 1.96 22.27
CA PHE A 45 -4.51 0.57 22.41
C PHE A 45 -5.67 -0.43 22.43
N ILE A 46 -6.73 -0.17 23.18
CA ILE A 46 -7.94 -1.02 23.19
C ILE A 46 -8.61 -1.06 21.81
N PHE A 47 -8.53 0.04 21.05
CA PHE A 47 -9.02 0.12 19.68
C PHE A 47 -8.02 -0.41 18.63
N GLY A 48 -7.01 -1.20 19.05
CA GLY A 48 -6.08 -1.89 18.16
C GLY A 48 -4.91 -1.04 17.66
N GLY A 49 -4.64 0.10 18.29
CA GLY A 49 -3.44 0.92 18.03
C GLY A 49 -2.26 0.53 18.91
N ASP A 50 -1.10 1.13 18.64
CA ASP A 50 0.14 0.83 19.37
C ASP A 50 0.69 2.04 20.12
N SER A 51 -0.04 3.18 20.13
CA SER A 51 0.45 4.43 20.72
C SER A 51 0.80 4.31 22.20
N TYR A 52 0.10 3.44 22.95
CA TYR A 52 0.46 3.18 24.35
C TYR A 52 1.84 2.53 24.50
N ILE A 53 2.14 1.54 23.66
CA ILE A 53 3.43 0.84 23.68
C ILE A 53 4.52 1.78 23.17
N GLU A 54 4.32 2.43 22.02
CA GLU A 54 5.33 3.28 21.37
C GLU A 54 5.74 4.53 22.16
N HIS A 55 4.89 5.02 23.07
CA HIS A 55 5.11 6.31 23.75
C HIS A 55 5.18 6.19 25.28
N ASN A 56 5.06 4.99 25.85
CA ASN A 56 5.12 4.76 27.30
C ASN A 56 6.04 3.57 27.64
N ASP A 57 7.19 3.47 26.98
CA ASP A 57 8.20 2.44 27.27
C ASP A 57 8.68 2.51 28.73
N ASP A 58 8.76 3.72 29.28
CA ASP A 58 9.06 4.02 30.68
C ASP A 58 8.03 3.37 31.62
N VAL A 59 6.74 3.47 31.31
CA VAL A 59 5.66 2.88 32.12
C VAL A 59 5.77 1.37 32.22
N VAL A 60 6.10 0.67 31.14
CA VAL A 60 6.31 -0.79 31.19
C VAL A 60 7.56 -1.13 31.98
N SER A 61 8.61 -0.33 31.87
CA SER A 61 9.85 -0.55 32.63
C SER A 61 9.68 -0.34 34.14
N GLU A 62 8.85 0.63 34.56
CA GLU A 62 8.64 0.96 35.97
C GLU A 62 7.54 0.12 36.63
N LEU A 63 6.42 -0.11 35.92
CA LEU A 63 5.24 -0.78 36.47
C LEU A 63 5.15 -2.26 36.09
N GLY A 64 6.04 -2.73 35.22
CA GLY A 64 6.01 -4.07 34.66
C GLY A 64 4.91 -4.27 33.62
N HIS A 65 4.88 -5.49 33.07
CA HIS A 65 3.83 -5.88 32.14
C HIS A 65 2.48 -5.95 32.82
N HIS A 66 1.45 -5.43 32.14
CA HIS A 66 0.10 -5.34 32.67
C HIS A 66 -0.93 -5.55 31.56
N GLU A 67 -2.17 -5.77 31.97
CA GLU A 67 -3.26 -6.15 31.10
C GLU A 67 -4.46 -5.24 31.30
N PHE A 68 -5.06 -4.85 30.19
CA PHE A 68 -6.32 -4.10 30.16
C PHE A 68 -7.44 -5.05 29.80
N PHE A 69 -8.44 -5.15 30.66
CA PHE A 69 -9.70 -5.84 30.43
C PHE A 69 -10.75 -4.81 30.04
N TYR A 70 -11.58 -5.09 29.04
CA TYR A 70 -12.54 -4.10 28.57
C TYR A 70 -13.78 -4.73 27.97
N ILE A 71 -14.85 -3.94 27.95
CA ILE A 71 -16.17 -4.35 27.49
C ILE A 71 -16.62 -3.41 26.39
N PHE A 72 -16.98 -3.96 25.25
CA PHE A 72 -17.77 -3.28 24.23
C PHE A 72 -19.22 -3.72 24.30
N GLU A 73 -20.12 -2.80 23.98
CA GLU A 73 -21.54 -3.10 23.77
C GLU A 73 -21.91 -2.79 22.31
N PHE A 74 -22.42 -3.78 21.58
CA PHE A 74 -22.94 -3.61 20.22
C PHE A 74 -24.30 -4.30 20.13
N ASN A 75 -25.30 -3.65 19.56
CA ASN A 75 -26.66 -4.21 19.44
C ASN A 75 -27.22 -4.79 20.75
N LYS A 76 -26.92 -4.15 21.90
CA LYS A 76 -27.27 -4.57 23.27
C LYS A 76 -26.57 -5.86 23.77
N GLU A 77 -25.63 -6.39 23.01
CA GLU A 77 -24.78 -7.51 23.41
C GLU A 77 -23.43 -7.01 23.94
N LEU A 78 -22.95 -7.64 25.02
CA LEU A 78 -21.68 -7.33 25.65
C LEU A 78 -20.58 -8.26 25.16
N PHE A 79 -19.48 -7.67 24.70
CA PHE A 79 -18.29 -8.35 24.22
C PHE A 79 -17.12 -8.02 25.15
N TYR A 80 -16.48 -9.06 25.68
CA TYR A 80 -15.42 -8.95 26.68
C TYR A 80 -14.09 -9.30 26.03
N PHE A 81 -13.07 -8.50 26.33
CA PHE A 81 -11.75 -8.68 25.76
C PHE A 81 -10.65 -8.33 26.76
N SER A 82 -9.44 -8.81 26.50
CA SER A 82 -8.23 -8.34 27.16
C SER A 82 -7.08 -8.13 26.18
N ARG A 83 -6.22 -7.15 26.46
CA ARG A 83 -4.98 -6.89 25.71
C ARG A 83 -3.88 -6.49 26.68
N GLY A 84 -2.74 -7.16 26.62
CA GLY A 84 -1.61 -6.94 27.53
C GLY A 84 -0.41 -6.29 26.86
N THR A 85 0.50 -5.74 27.66
CA THR A 85 1.76 -5.15 27.16
C THR A 85 2.86 -6.17 26.92
N LEU A 86 2.73 -7.40 27.43
CA LEU A 86 3.69 -8.50 27.18
C LEU A 86 3.58 -9.01 25.73
N GLU A 87 2.35 -9.25 25.27
CA GLU A 87 2.04 -9.69 23.91
C GLU A 87 1.14 -8.65 23.24
N PRO A 88 1.66 -7.44 22.92
CA PRO A 88 0.81 -6.35 22.46
C PRO A 88 0.16 -6.64 21.10
N LYS A 89 0.66 -7.58 20.32
CA LYS A 89 0.09 -7.94 19.00
C LYS A 89 -1.10 -8.90 19.08
N GLU A 90 -1.45 -9.34 20.28
CA GLU A 90 -2.47 -10.35 20.55
C GLU A 90 -3.58 -9.76 21.41
N VAL A 91 -4.82 -10.19 21.17
CA VAL A 91 -6.01 -9.83 21.94
C VAL A 91 -6.71 -11.12 22.33
N TYR A 92 -7.19 -11.19 23.57
CA TYR A 92 -7.98 -12.33 24.02
C TYR A 92 -9.46 -11.96 24.05
N LYS A 93 -10.32 -12.80 23.50
CA LYS A 93 -11.76 -12.78 23.80
C LYS A 93 -11.98 -13.42 25.15
N CYS A 94 -12.79 -12.78 25.97
CA CYS A 94 -13.07 -13.22 27.33
C CYS A 94 -14.55 -13.57 27.51
N ASN A 95 -14.85 -14.30 28.59
CA ASN A 95 -16.22 -14.42 29.09
C ASN A 95 -16.60 -13.25 29.99
N ASN A 96 -17.83 -13.28 30.52
CA ASN A 96 -18.35 -12.27 31.45
C ASN A 96 -17.62 -12.19 32.81
N ARG A 97 -16.71 -13.13 33.11
CA ARG A 97 -15.82 -13.13 34.27
C ARG A 97 -14.39 -12.74 33.92
N PHE A 98 -14.15 -12.21 32.71
CA PHE A 98 -12.84 -11.88 32.16
C PHE A 98 -11.86 -13.07 32.06
N GLN A 99 -12.36 -14.31 32.03
CA GLN A 99 -11.52 -15.46 31.74
C GLN A 99 -11.28 -15.53 30.22
N LYS A 100 -10.02 -15.66 29.81
CA LYS A 100 -9.59 -15.75 28.40
C LYS A 100 -10.10 -17.05 27.79
N ILE A 101 -10.84 -16.95 26.68
CA ILE A 101 -11.40 -18.10 25.96
C ILE A 101 -10.60 -18.37 24.68
N GLU A 102 -10.34 -17.32 23.91
CA GLU A 102 -9.79 -17.42 22.56
C GLU A 102 -8.76 -16.31 22.37
N GLN A 103 -7.58 -16.66 21.87
CA GLN A 103 -6.56 -15.70 21.44
C GLN A 103 -6.75 -15.40 19.96
N ILE A 104 -6.71 -14.11 19.62
CA ILE A 104 -6.80 -13.61 18.24
C ILE A 104 -5.71 -12.57 17.99
N THR A 105 -5.26 -12.51 16.74
CA THR A 105 -4.30 -11.50 16.31
C THR A 105 -4.93 -10.11 16.27
N ILE A 106 -4.13 -9.05 16.35
CA ILE A 106 -4.60 -7.68 16.15
C ILE A 106 -5.29 -7.47 14.79
N ALA A 107 -4.89 -8.20 13.75
CA ALA A 107 -5.52 -8.12 12.44
C ALA A 107 -6.95 -8.66 12.46
N GLU A 108 -7.16 -9.82 13.09
CA GLU A 108 -8.47 -10.44 13.26
C GLU A 108 -9.37 -9.61 14.17
N TYR A 109 -8.82 -9.10 15.27
CA TYR A 109 -9.53 -8.21 16.18
C TYR A 109 -10.00 -6.93 15.48
N ASN A 110 -9.14 -6.29 14.69
CA ASN A 110 -9.51 -5.12 13.89
C ASN A 110 -10.60 -5.45 12.86
N LYS A 111 -10.61 -6.66 12.30
CA LYS A 111 -11.67 -7.11 11.38
C LYS A 111 -13.00 -7.29 12.12
N LEU A 112 -13.00 -7.93 13.30
CA LEU A 112 -14.18 -8.08 14.14
C LEU A 112 -14.77 -6.72 14.55
N LEU A 113 -13.94 -5.79 15.02
CA LEU A 113 -14.40 -4.46 15.36
C LEU A 113 -14.99 -3.73 14.15
N LYS A 114 -14.38 -3.90 12.96
CA LYS A 114 -14.95 -3.34 11.72
C LYS A 114 -16.37 -3.84 11.45
N GLU A 115 -16.60 -5.14 11.66
CA GLU A 115 -17.91 -5.77 11.51
C GLU A 115 -18.91 -5.26 12.56
N TYR A 116 -18.52 -5.19 13.83
CA TYR A 116 -19.38 -4.69 14.91
C TYR A 116 -19.78 -3.22 14.74
N TYR A 117 -18.89 -2.39 14.22
CA TYR A 117 -19.20 -0.99 13.87
C TYR A 117 -19.92 -0.85 12.52
N SER A 118 -20.26 -1.96 11.85
CA SER A 118 -20.97 -1.98 10.55
C SER A 118 -20.26 -1.14 9.46
N ILE A 119 -18.93 -1.14 9.48
CA ILE A 119 -18.10 -0.39 8.53
C ILE A 119 -17.96 -1.25 7.26
N SER A 120 -18.77 -0.97 6.25
CA SER A 120 -18.81 -1.76 4.99
C SER A 120 -17.78 -1.34 3.93
N TRP A 121 -17.21 -0.13 4.05
CA TRP A 121 -16.30 0.43 3.05
C TRP A 121 -14.84 -0.08 3.20
N GLY A 122 -14.11 -0.12 2.09
CA GLY A 122 -12.83 -0.84 1.89
C GLY A 122 -11.58 -0.32 2.63
N GLN A 123 -11.72 0.30 3.80
CA GLN A 123 -10.59 0.71 4.65
C GLN A 123 -10.36 -0.28 5.81
N THR A 124 -9.17 -0.27 6.38
CA THR A 124 -8.93 -0.96 7.66
C THR A 124 -9.64 -0.23 8.80
N PHE A 125 -10.04 -0.95 9.84
CA PHE A 125 -10.66 -0.36 11.03
C PHE A 125 -9.82 0.78 11.61
N ARG A 126 -8.50 0.57 11.70
CA ARG A 126 -7.54 1.54 12.21
C ARG A 126 -7.48 2.82 11.37
N SER A 127 -7.59 2.73 10.05
CA SER A 127 -7.63 3.91 9.18
C SER A 127 -8.82 4.82 9.49
N VAL A 128 -9.97 4.22 9.82
CA VAL A 128 -11.21 4.94 10.20
C VAL A 128 -11.06 5.58 11.58
N VAL A 129 -10.74 4.78 12.61
CA VAL A 129 -10.74 5.27 14.00
C VAL A 129 -9.62 6.28 14.28
N SER A 130 -8.46 6.13 13.65
CA SER A 130 -7.30 7.02 13.88
C SER A 130 -7.61 8.49 13.55
N LEU A 131 -8.53 8.75 12.62
CA LEU A 131 -8.95 10.11 12.28
C LEU A 131 -9.69 10.82 13.42
N PHE A 132 -10.36 10.07 14.29
CA PHE A 132 -11.13 10.61 15.41
C PHE A 132 -10.35 10.60 16.73
N SER A 133 -9.09 10.17 16.69
CA SER A 133 -8.20 10.11 17.85
C SER A 133 -7.15 11.22 17.78
N ARG A 134 -7.23 12.22 18.66
CA ARG A 134 -6.21 13.28 18.79
C ARG A 134 -5.57 13.19 20.16
N ILE A 135 -4.31 12.80 20.20
CA ILE A 135 -3.61 12.49 21.46
C ILE A 135 -2.26 13.19 21.44
N TRP A 136 -1.94 13.90 22.52
CA TRP A 136 -0.61 14.47 22.71
C TRP A 136 0.46 13.37 22.67
N GLY A 137 1.54 13.60 21.93
CA GLY A 137 2.59 12.61 21.68
C GLY A 137 2.45 11.85 20.36
N LYS A 138 1.24 11.65 19.83
CA LYS A 138 1.00 10.92 18.56
C LYS A 138 1.36 11.72 17.29
N TYR A 139 1.88 12.95 17.45
CA TYR A 139 2.20 13.90 16.38
C TYR A 139 1.05 14.16 15.37
N ASN A 140 -0.20 13.96 15.78
CA ASN A 140 -1.38 14.12 14.93
C ASN A 140 -2.27 15.31 15.33
N LEU A 141 -1.67 16.31 15.99
CA LEU A 141 -2.35 17.49 16.54
C LEU A 141 -2.30 18.73 15.63
N GLU A 142 -1.85 18.59 14.39
CA GLU A 142 -1.70 19.73 13.49
C GLU A 142 -3.07 20.25 13.03
N VAL A 143 -3.47 21.39 13.59
CA VAL A 143 -4.78 22.03 13.33
C VAL A 143 -4.98 22.34 11.84
N LYS A 144 -3.91 22.72 11.12
CA LYS A 144 -3.97 23.00 9.68
C LYS A 144 -4.11 21.75 8.81
N ARG A 145 -3.93 20.56 9.39
CA ARG A 145 -3.94 19.27 8.69
C ARG A 145 -4.82 18.26 9.44
N PRO A 146 -6.11 18.56 9.65
CA PRO A 146 -6.97 17.78 10.54
C PRO A 146 -7.27 16.37 10.03
N LEU A 147 -7.05 16.08 8.74
CA LEU A 147 -7.26 14.76 8.16
C LEU A 147 -5.98 13.88 8.16
N HIS A 148 -4.85 14.43 8.59
CA HIS A 148 -3.58 13.71 8.63
C HIS A 148 -3.47 12.90 9.93
N ASN A 149 -3.16 11.62 9.80
CA ASN A 149 -2.85 10.76 10.95
C ASN A 149 -1.42 10.97 11.46
N PHE A 150 -0.51 11.46 10.60
CA PHE A 150 0.87 11.82 10.95
C PHE A 150 1.36 12.94 10.01
N PRO A 151 2.37 13.73 10.41
CA PRO A 151 2.72 14.98 9.70
C PRO A 151 3.15 14.81 8.24
N LYS A 152 3.74 13.66 7.91
CA LYS A 152 4.28 13.34 6.56
C LYS A 152 3.28 12.59 5.67
N GLU A 153 2.04 12.42 6.10
CA GLU A 153 1.00 11.75 5.30
C GLU A 153 0.72 12.55 4.01
N LYS A 154 0.48 11.87 2.89
CA LYS A 154 0.20 12.53 1.62
C LYS A 154 -1.26 12.97 1.56
N ASN A 155 -1.52 14.13 0.98
CA ASN A 155 -2.88 14.63 0.75
C ASN A 155 -3.75 13.65 -0.07
N VAL A 156 -3.15 12.91 -1.01
CA VAL A 156 -3.89 11.90 -1.80
C VAL A 156 -4.48 10.82 -0.89
N ASP A 157 -3.72 10.38 0.12
CA ASP A 157 -4.14 9.33 1.05
C ASP A 157 -5.24 9.84 2.00
N THR A 158 -5.15 11.11 2.43
CA THR A 158 -6.18 11.72 3.29
C THR A 158 -7.50 11.93 2.55
N VAL A 159 -7.46 12.41 1.30
CA VAL A 159 -8.64 12.55 0.43
C VAL A 159 -9.25 11.18 0.15
N LYS A 160 -8.44 10.18 -0.20
CA LYS A 160 -8.90 8.81 -0.42
C LYS A 160 -9.61 8.24 0.81
N ARG A 161 -9.06 8.45 2.00
CA ARG A 161 -9.69 8.04 3.27
C ARG A 161 -11.04 8.71 3.47
N LEU A 162 -11.15 10.00 3.19
CA LEU A 162 -12.41 10.75 3.28
C LEU A 162 -13.46 10.19 2.32
N LEU A 163 -13.10 9.96 1.05
CA LEU A 163 -14.01 9.36 0.06
C LEU A 163 -14.49 7.97 0.49
N LEU A 164 -13.61 7.19 1.12
CA LEU A 164 -13.96 5.87 1.68
C LEU A 164 -14.95 5.99 2.84
N LEU A 165 -14.76 6.93 3.77
CA LEU A 165 -15.70 7.18 4.88
C LEU A 165 -17.11 7.53 4.41
N PHE A 166 -17.23 8.30 3.32
CA PHE A 166 -18.53 8.68 2.74
C PHE A 166 -19.06 7.69 1.70
N ASN A 167 -18.42 6.52 1.56
CA ASN A 167 -18.78 5.49 0.58
C ASN A 167 -18.79 5.99 -0.88
N GLN A 168 -18.05 7.07 -1.18
CA GLN A 168 -17.94 7.68 -2.52
C GLN A 168 -16.76 7.12 -3.31
N TYR A 169 -15.92 6.30 -2.69
CA TYR A 169 -14.71 5.78 -3.32
C TYR A 169 -14.99 4.76 -4.44
N ASN A 170 -16.16 4.10 -4.41
CA ASN A 170 -16.51 3.09 -5.43
C ASN A 170 -16.52 3.67 -6.85
N GLU A 171 -16.89 4.94 -7.01
CA GLU A 171 -16.95 5.62 -8.30
C GLU A 171 -15.57 5.79 -8.96
N ILE A 172 -14.51 5.87 -8.15
CA ILE A 172 -13.13 6.08 -8.63
C ILE A 172 -12.28 4.82 -8.62
N LEU A 173 -12.79 3.74 -8.04
CA LEU A 173 -12.06 2.50 -7.80
C LEU A 173 -11.56 1.85 -9.10
N ASP A 174 -12.39 1.83 -10.14
CA ASP A 174 -12.02 1.28 -11.44
C ASP A 174 -10.95 2.11 -12.15
N ASN A 175 -11.05 3.44 -12.04
CA ASN A 175 -10.06 4.35 -12.61
C ASN A 175 -8.71 4.23 -11.88
N GLU A 176 -8.71 4.09 -10.56
CA GLU A 176 -7.48 3.82 -9.79
C GLU A 176 -6.82 2.49 -10.19
N LYS A 177 -7.60 1.41 -10.36
CA LYS A 177 -7.09 0.12 -10.82
C LYS A 177 -6.44 0.23 -12.21
N LYS A 178 -7.13 0.87 -13.16
CA LYS A 178 -6.59 1.10 -14.52
C LYS A 178 -5.30 1.92 -14.46
N LEU A 179 -5.27 2.98 -13.66
CA LEU A 179 -4.08 3.83 -13.50
C LEU A 179 -2.91 3.07 -12.89
N LYS A 180 -3.15 2.18 -11.92
CA LYS A 180 -2.11 1.34 -11.32
C LYS A 180 -1.47 0.42 -12.36
N ASN A 181 -2.29 -0.29 -13.15
CA ASN A 181 -1.81 -1.20 -14.19
C ASN A 181 -1.00 -0.44 -15.27
N LEU A 182 -1.49 0.74 -15.70
CA LEU A 182 -0.76 1.58 -16.66
C LEU A 182 0.58 2.06 -16.11
N LYS A 183 0.66 2.42 -14.83
CA LYS A 183 1.92 2.81 -14.18
C LYS A 183 2.91 1.66 -14.06
N GLU A 184 2.44 0.46 -13.72
CA GLU A 184 3.28 -0.75 -13.67
C GLU A 184 3.81 -1.12 -15.06
N SER A 185 2.96 -1.04 -16.09
CA SER A 185 3.35 -1.25 -17.48
C SER A 185 4.40 -0.22 -17.95
N ASP A 186 4.16 1.07 -17.71
CA ASP A 186 5.11 2.14 -18.02
C ASP A 186 6.46 1.95 -17.29
N TRP A 187 6.41 1.56 -16.01
CA TRP A 187 7.61 1.24 -15.24
C TRP A 187 8.39 0.06 -15.84
N ALA A 188 7.70 -1.02 -16.23
CA ALA A 188 8.30 -2.19 -16.86
C ALA A 188 8.97 -1.83 -18.19
N ILE A 189 8.30 -1.03 -19.03
CA ILE A 189 8.84 -0.53 -20.30
C ILE A 189 10.08 0.34 -20.05
N LYS A 190 10.04 1.26 -19.07
CA LYS A 190 11.19 2.11 -18.71
C LYS A 190 12.37 1.28 -18.22
N LYS A 191 12.14 0.22 -17.45
CA LYS A 191 13.16 -0.71 -16.98
C LYS A 191 13.75 -1.53 -18.13
N ALA A 192 12.92 -2.05 -19.02
CA ALA A 192 13.37 -2.79 -20.20
C ALA A 192 14.25 -1.91 -21.11
N LYS A 193 13.89 -0.64 -21.30
CA LYS A 193 14.72 0.36 -22.01
C LYS A 193 16.01 0.71 -21.28
N LYS A 194 16.07 0.59 -19.95
CA LYS A 194 17.27 0.90 -19.16
C LYS A 194 18.31 -0.23 -19.22
N PHE A 195 17.86 -1.47 -19.30
CA PHE A 195 18.70 -2.66 -19.41
C PHE A 195 18.90 -3.12 -20.86
N ASP A 196 18.56 -2.27 -21.84
CA ASP A 196 18.69 -2.52 -23.27
C ASP A 196 17.97 -3.78 -23.80
N TYR A 197 17.00 -4.33 -23.05
CA TYR A 197 16.12 -5.39 -23.54
C TYR A 197 15.17 -4.91 -24.64
N ILE A 198 14.85 -3.62 -24.65
CA ILE A 198 14.04 -2.96 -25.69
C ILE A 198 14.75 -1.68 -26.11
N PRO A 199 14.87 -1.39 -27.41
CA PRO A 199 15.54 -0.19 -27.89
C PRO A 199 14.84 1.09 -27.42
N LYS A 200 15.62 2.04 -26.92
CA LYS A 200 15.15 3.38 -26.58
C LYS A 200 15.12 4.25 -27.84
N ILE A 201 13.99 4.24 -28.53
CA ILE A 201 13.77 5.06 -29.72
C ILE A 201 13.19 6.42 -29.31
N THR A 202 13.95 7.48 -29.59
CA THR A 202 13.47 8.87 -29.53
C THR A 202 13.00 9.30 -30.93
N PRO A 203 12.15 10.33 -31.07
CA PRO A 203 11.67 10.79 -32.37
C PRO A 203 12.80 11.05 -33.38
N LYS A 204 13.88 11.72 -32.96
CA LYS A 204 15.06 11.95 -33.80
C LYS A 204 15.79 10.66 -34.22
N LYS A 205 15.86 9.67 -33.34
CA LYS A 205 16.48 8.37 -33.66
C LYS A 205 15.59 7.58 -34.61
N TYR A 206 14.27 7.69 -34.46
CA TYR A 206 13.30 7.08 -35.37
C TYR A 206 13.46 7.61 -36.80
N GLU A 207 13.51 8.94 -36.97
CA GLU A 207 13.73 9.56 -38.28
C GLU A 207 15.05 9.11 -38.93
N LYS A 208 16.14 9.08 -38.16
CA LYS A 208 17.42 8.56 -38.67
C LYS A 208 17.34 7.09 -39.07
N ASN A 209 16.68 6.25 -38.27
CA ASN A 209 16.52 4.84 -38.57
C ASN A 209 15.68 4.61 -39.84
N ILE A 210 14.70 5.47 -40.14
CA ILE A 210 13.95 5.40 -41.41
C ILE A 210 14.88 5.70 -42.58
N ILE A 211 15.65 6.80 -42.52
CA ILE A 211 16.58 7.16 -43.61
C ILE A 211 17.60 6.05 -43.84
N GLU A 212 18.13 5.48 -42.76
CA GLU A 212 19.10 4.39 -42.82
C GLU A 212 18.48 3.11 -43.38
N LYS A 213 17.24 2.78 -42.99
CA LYS A 213 16.48 1.66 -43.56
C LYS A 213 16.29 1.84 -45.07
N ASP A 214 15.83 3.00 -45.52
CA ASP A 214 15.58 3.27 -46.95
C ASP A 214 16.88 3.15 -47.76
N LYS A 215 18.00 3.63 -47.20
CA LYS A 215 19.32 3.49 -47.80
C LYS A 215 19.73 2.01 -47.94
N ILE A 216 19.55 1.21 -46.89
CA ILE A 216 19.87 -0.21 -46.90
C ILE A 216 18.98 -0.96 -47.91
N GLU A 217 17.69 -0.63 -48.00
CA GLU A 217 16.78 -1.24 -48.99
C GLU A 217 17.18 -0.91 -50.43
N LEU A 218 17.67 0.30 -50.68
CA LEU A 218 18.25 0.68 -51.98
C LEU A 218 19.53 -0.10 -52.29
N GLU A 219 20.43 -0.26 -51.33
CA GLU A 219 21.66 -1.05 -51.50
C GLU A 219 21.35 -2.53 -51.77
N ILE A 220 20.38 -3.11 -51.04
CA ILE A 220 19.92 -4.49 -51.29
C ILE A 220 19.36 -4.63 -52.70
N SER A 221 18.61 -3.64 -53.20
CA SER A 221 18.02 -3.68 -54.55
C SER A 221 19.10 -3.62 -55.63
N LYS A 222 20.10 -2.75 -55.47
CA LYS A 222 21.25 -2.67 -56.37
C LYS A 222 22.06 -3.97 -56.39
N LEU A 223 22.35 -4.53 -55.22
CA LEU A 223 23.06 -5.81 -55.12
C LEU A 223 22.29 -6.94 -55.83
N LYS A 224 20.96 -6.97 -55.73
CA LYS A 224 20.14 -7.92 -56.48
C LYS A 224 20.27 -7.73 -58.00
N GLU A 225 20.20 -6.50 -58.48
CA GLU A 225 20.40 -6.20 -59.92
C GLU A 225 21.80 -6.59 -60.40
N ASP A 226 22.84 -6.26 -59.63
CA ASP A 226 24.22 -6.60 -59.96
C ASP A 226 24.46 -8.11 -60.00
N ILE A 227 23.86 -8.88 -59.08
CA ILE A 227 23.91 -10.34 -59.11
C ILE A 227 23.23 -10.87 -60.37
N VAL A 228 22.02 -10.39 -60.70
CA VAL A 228 21.31 -10.81 -61.91
C VAL A 228 22.14 -10.52 -63.16
N ASN A 229 22.68 -9.30 -63.26
CA ASN A 229 23.51 -8.88 -64.39
C ASN A 229 24.80 -9.70 -64.51
N THR A 230 25.44 -10.03 -63.39
CA THR A 230 26.65 -10.86 -63.37
C THR A 230 26.34 -12.30 -63.78
N THR A 231 25.19 -12.83 -63.35
CA THR A 231 24.75 -14.19 -63.71
C THR A 231 24.43 -14.28 -65.20
N VAL A 232 23.78 -13.26 -65.77
CA VAL A 232 23.52 -13.16 -67.22
C VAL A 232 24.84 -13.12 -67.99
N LYS A 233 25.78 -12.25 -67.61
CA LYS A 233 27.10 -12.16 -68.26
C LYS A 233 27.90 -13.46 -68.19
N LEU A 234 27.86 -14.17 -67.06
CA LEU A 234 28.49 -15.48 -66.92
C LEU A 234 27.84 -16.53 -67.83
N SER A 235 26.51 -16.51 -67.98
CA SER A 235 25.80 -17.43 -68.87
C SER A 235 26.08 -17.15 -70.35
N GLU A 236 26.24 -15.88 -70.73
CA GLU A 236 26.66 -15.47 -72.07
C GLU A 236 28.09 -15.94 -72.36
N ALA A 237 29.04 -15.67 -71.46
CA ALA A 237 30.42 -16.11 -71.60
C ALA A 237 30.58 -17.64 -71.69
N LEU A 238 29.83 -18.39 -70.88
CA LEU A 238 29.80 -19.86 -70.96
C LEU A 238 29.20 -20.35 -72.28
N SER A 239 28.18 -19.66 -72.80
CA SER A 239 27.58 -20.01 -74.09
C SER A 239 28.56 -19.76 -75.24
N ASP A 240 29.30 -18.66 -75.19
CA ASP A 240 30.34 -18.32 -76.16
C ASP A 240 31.53 -19.30 -76.12
N GLU A 241 31.99 -19.69 -74.92
CA GLU A 241 33.03 -20.72 -74.78
C GLU A 241 32.57 -22.07 -75.30
N VAL A 242 31.33 -22.48 -75.01
CA VAL A 242 30.75 -23.73 -75.56
C VAL A 242 30.69 -23.67 -77.09
N PHE A 243 30.33 -22.53 -77.66
CA PHE A 243 30.29 -22.34 -79.11
C PHE A 243 31.70 -22.42 -79.75
N GLN A 244 32.71 -21.85 -79.10
CA GLN A 244 34.11 -21.94 -79.54
C GLN A 244 34.66 -23.37 -79.45
N LEU A 245 34.32 -24.11 -78.39
CA LEU A 245 34.72 -25.52 -78.26
C LEU A 245 34.03 -26.41 -79.30
N GLN A 246 32.76 -26.14 -79.63
CA GLN A 246 32.05 -26.84 -80.70
C GLN A 246 32.63 -26.55 -82.09
N SER A 247 33.08 -25.32 -82.35
CA SER A 247 33.70 -24.96 -83.64
C SER A 247 35.10 -25.57 -83.78
N GLN A 248 35.90 -25.64 -82.71
CA GLN A 248 37.18 -26.35 -82.71
C GLN A 248 37.01 -27.86 -82.94
N LYS A 249 35.96 -28.47 -82.38
CA LYS A 249 35.66 -29.89 -82.56
C LYS A 249 35.20 -30.27 -83.97
N LYS A 250 34.74 -29.30 -84.77
CA LYS A 250 34.41 -29.49 -86.20
C LYS A 250 35.63 -29.43 -87.13
N HIS A 251 36.80 -29.04 -86.60
CA HIS A 251 38.05 -28.94 -87.34
C HIS A 251 39.03 -30.11 -87.10
N PHE A 252 38.61 -31.13 -86.33
CA PHE A 252 39.23 -32.45 -86.23
C PHE A 252 38.33 -33.49 -86.89
#